data_AF-A0A174T9U9-F1
#
_entry.id   AF-A0A174T9U9-F1
#
_cell.length_a   1.000
_cell.length_b   1.000
_cell.length_c   1.000
_cell.angle_alpha   90.00
_cell.angle_beta   90.00
_cell.angle_gamma   90.00
#
_symmetry.space_group_name_H-M   'P 1'
#
loop_
_entity.id
_entity.type
_entity.pdbx_description
1 polymer ?
#
loop_
_entity_poly.entity_id
_entity_poly.type
_entity_poly.pdbx_seq_one_letter_code
_entity_poly.pdbx_strand_id
1 'polypeptide(L)'
;MSYTVYKQKYPELLCPHCRKRTSYQIHDRMKEEDIKDIQFTWKETYGICNECGKEIFLPEIYDQNMENLDKEFWKHYNEEKKRENKKEN
;
A
#
# COMPACT_ATOMS: atom_id res chain seq x y z
N MET A 1 9.18 21.31 5.87
CA MET A 1 8.33 20.20 5.40
C MET A 1 9.21 18.95 5.30
N SER A 2 9.26 18.15 6.36
CA SER A 2 10.10 16.94 6.43
C SER A 2 9.22 15.72 6.21
N TYR A 3 9.02 15.37 4.94
CA TYR A 3 8.36 14.12 4.58
C TYR A 3 9.16 12.97 5.17
N THR A 4 8.44 12.12 5.89
CA THR A 4 8.90 10.98 6.66
C THR A 4 10.05 10.25 5.98
N VAL A 5 11.21 10.29 6.60
CA VAL A 5 12.37 9.47 6.25
C VAL A 5 11.97 8.02 6.53
N TYR A 6 11.35 7.36 5.55
CA TYR A 6 11.39 5.90 5.48
C TYR A 6 12.87 5.55 5.45
N LYS A 7 13.40 5.07 6.58
CA LYS A 7 14.78 4.60 6.66
C LYS A 7 14.92 3.49 5.63
N GLN A 8 15.43 3.82 4.44
CA GLN A 8 15.85 2.85 3.44
C GLN A 8 16.95 2.01 4.08
N LYS A 9 16.55 0.92 4.74
CA LYS A 9 17.45 0.00 5.43
C LYS A 9 18.41 -0.68 4.45
N TYR A 10 18.02 -0.70 3.17
CA TYR A 10 18.83 -1.18 2.06
C TYR A 10 18.81 -0.14 0.92
N PRO A 11 19.93 0.60 0.70
CA PRO A 11 20.04 1.54 -0.42
C PRO A 11 20.06 0.82 -1.78
N GLU A 12 20.33 -0.48 -1.77
CA GLU A 12 20.37 -1.32 -2.97
C GLU A 12 19.67 -2.66 -2.67
N LEU A 13 18.66 -3.01 -3.48
CA LEU A 13 18.00 -4.32 -3.44
C LEU A 13 18.49 -5.18 -4.59
N LEU A 14 18.64 -6.49 -4.34
CA LEU A 14 18.94 -7.44 -5.41
C LEU A 14 17.68 -7.66 -6.24
N CYS A 15 17.63 -7.09 -7.45
CA CYS A 15 16.50 -7.30 -8.33
C CYS A 15 16.56 -8.72 -8.92
N PRO A 16 15.50 -9.54 -8.82
CA PRO A 16 15.48 -10.90 -9.41
C PRO A 16 15.59 -10.87 -10.94
N HIS A 17 15.27 -9.75 -11.58
CA HIS A 17 15.40 -9.56 -13.02
C HIS A 17 16.78 -9.06 -13.44
N CYS A 18 17.37 -8.09 -12.73
CA CYS A 18 18.71 -7.59 -13.06
C CYS A 18 19.83 -8.52 -12.57
N ARG A 19 19.55 -9.36 -11.56
CA ARG A 19 20.57 -10.12 -10.77
C ARG A 19 21.69 -9.23 -10.22
N LYS A 20 21.40 -7.94 -10.04
CA LYS A 20 22.31 -6.90 -9.56
C LYS A 20 21.64 -6.13 -8.43
N ARG A 21 22.48 -5.55 -7.56
CA ARG A 21 22.06 -4.60 -6.54
C ARG A 21 21.77 -3.28 -7.20
N THR A 22 20.54 -2.80 -7.04
CA THR A 22 20.05 -1.63 -7.76
C THR A 22 19.18 -0.78 -6.86
N SER A 23 19.09 0.50 -7.19
CA SER A 23 18.20 1.43 -6.50
C SER A 23 16.77 1.23 -6.98
N TYR A 24 15.83 1.49 -6.08
CA TYR A 24 14.40 1.45 -6.35
C TYR A 24 13.78 2.79 -5.99
N GLN A 25 12.69 3.12 -6.67
CA GLN A 25 11.83 4.24 -6.33
C GLN A 25 10.53 3.71 -5.74
N ILE A 26 10.04 4.37 -4.70
CA ILE A 26 8.76 4.04 -4.10
C ILE A 26 7.70 4.87 -4.83
N HIS A 27 6.68 4.20 -5.33
CA HIS A 27 5.52 4.81 -5.95
C HIS A 27 4.26 4.44 -5.18
N ASP A 28 3.24 5.27 -5.31
CA ASP A 28 1.93 4.99 -4.78
C ASP A 28 0.88 4.95 -5.89
N ARG A 29 -0.09 4.07 -5.75
CA ARG A 29 -1.26 3.96 -6.63
C ARG A 29 -2.53 3.89 -5.80
N MET A 30 -3.59 4.50 -6.31
CA MET A 30 -4.93 4.24 -5.79
C MET A 30 -5.40 2.91 -6.35
N LYS A 31 -5.76 2.00 -5.44
CA LYS A 31 -6.33 0.70 -5.78
C LYS A 31 -7.76 0.66 -5.25
N GLU A 32 -8.69 0.32 -6.13
CA GLU A 32 -10.08 0.07 -5.75
C GLU A 32 -10.15 -1.40 -5.32
N GLU A 33 -10.58 -1.65 -4.09
CA GLU A 33 -10.91 -3.01 -3.65
C GLU A 33 -12.37 -3.08 -3.20
N ASP A 34 -13.01 -4.16 -3.61
CA ASP A 34 -14.31 -4.59 -3.14
C ASP A 34 -14.12 -5.71 -2.11
N ILE A 35 -14.32 -5.39 -0.83
CA ILE A 35 -14.25 -6.37 0.25
C ILE A 35 -15.60 -6.38 0.96
N LYS A 36 -16.28 -7.54 1.01
CA LYS A 36 -17.60 -7.71 1.65
C LYS A 36 -18.65 -6.69 1.17
N ASP A 37 -18.75 -6.48 -0.14
CA ASP A 37 -19.67 -5.52 -0.79
C ASP A 37 -19.38 -4.03 -0.48
N ILE A 38 -18.26 -3.75 0.20
CA ILE A 38 -17.78 -2.39 0.46
C ILE A 38 -16.75 -2.05 -0.60
N GLN A 39 -17.12 -1.15 -1.52
CA GLN A 39 -16.17 -0.58 -2.47
C GLN A 39 -15.43 0.58 -1.81
N PHE A 40 -14.11 0.42 -1.66
CA PHE A 40 -13.27 1.50 -1.16
C PHE A 40 -11.98 1.63 -1.96
N THR A 41 -11.54 2.87 -2.11
CA THR A 41 -10.27 3.22 -2.73
C THR A 41 -9.24 3.41 -1.65
N TRP A 42 -8.14 2.65 -1.74
CA TRP A 42 -7.03 2.77 -0.80
C TRP A 42 -5.73 3.04 -1.53
N LYS A 43 -4.78 3.63 -0.82
CA LYS A 43 -3.49 4.01 -1.36
C LYS A 43 -2.49 2.88 -1.14
N GLU A 44 -2.22 2.11 -2.18
CA GLU A 44 -1.23 1.04 -2.18
C GLU A 44 0.13 1.60 -2.59
N THR A 45 1.16 1.31 -1.81
CA THR A 45 2.53 1.73 -2.09
C THR A 45 3.32 0.55 -2.69
N TYR A 46 4.17 0.77 -3.69
CA TYR A 46 4.96 -0.30 -4.30
C TYR A 46 6.32 0.23 -4.74
N GLY A 47 7.32 -0.65 -4.80
CA GLY A 47 8.65 -0.30 -5.27
C GLY A 47 8.80 -0.57 -6.76
N ILE A 48 9.45 0.32 -7.50
CA ILE A 48 9.85 0.11 -8.89
C ILE A 48 11.39 0.14 -8.96
N CYS A 49 11.97 -0.82 -9.68
CA CYS A 49 13.38 -0.85 -9.98
C CYS A 49 13.79 0.26 -10.95
N ASN A 50 14.84 1.03 -10.66
CA ASN A 50 15.33 2.06 -11.59
C ASN A 50 16.01 1.49 -12.83
N GLU A 51 16.64 0.33 -12.73
CA GLU A 51 17.35 -0.27 -13.87
C GLU A 51 16.43 -1.00 -14.85
N CYS A 52 15.45 -1.77 -14.35
CA CYS A 52 14.57 -2.57 -15.22
C CYS A 52 13.13 -2.06 -15.31
N GLY A 53 12.74 -1.06 -14.51
CA GLY A 53 11.38 -0.53 -14.50
C GLY A 53 10.32 -1.51 -13.99
N LYS A 54 10.73 -2.64 -13.39
CA LYS A 54 9.81 -3.65 -12.86
C LYS A 54 9.48 -3.40 -11.41
N GLU A 55 8.27 -3.79 -11.02
CA GLU A 55 7.82 -3.80 -9.64
C GLU A 55 8.74 -4.73 -8.80
N ILE A 56 9.24 -4.21 -7.69
CA ILE A 56 10.01 -4.95 -6.69
C ILE A 56 9.14 -5.10 -5.46
N PHE A 57 9.05 -6.32 -4.97
CA PHE A 57 8.42 -6.60 -3.69
C PHE A 57 9.31 -6.14 -2.54
N LEU A 58 8.85 -5.13 -1.80
CA LEU A 58 9.47 -4.68 -0.57
C LEU A 58 8.64 -5.16 0.61
N PRO A 59 9.17 -6.03 1.49
CA PRO A 59 8.46 -6.52 2.67
C PRO A 59 7.95 -5.37 3.55
N GLU A 60 8.79 -4.35 3.80
CA GLU A 60 8.41 -3.20 4.64
C GLU A 60 7.23 -2.40 4.08
N ILE A 61 7.15 -2.28 2.75
CA ILE A 61 6.06 -1.58 2.08
C ILE A 61 4.80 -2.45 2.06
N TYR A 62 4.96 -3.75 1.84
CA TYR A 62 3.85 -4.69 1.86
C TYR A 62 3.20 -4.77 3.24
N ASP A 63 3.99 -4.83 4.31
CA ASP A 63 3.49 -4.85 5.69
C ASP A 63 2.69 -3.57 6.00
N GLN A 64 3.19 -2.40 5.56
CA GLN A 64 2.46 -1.13 5.73
C GLN A 64 1.18 -1.07 4.89
N ASN A 65 1.21 -1.57 3.66
CA ASN A 65 0.02 -1.64 2.82
C ASN A 65 -1.05 -2.51 3.45
N MET A 66 -0.67 -3.68 3.99
CA MET A 66 -1.57 -4.56 4.71
C MET A 66 -2.21 -3.86 5.92
N GLU A 67 -1.41 -3.17 6.73
CA GLU A 67 -1.95 -2.41 7.86
C GLU A 67 -2.88 -1.27 7.43
N ASN A 68 -2.54 -0.55 6.36
CA ASN A 68 -3.36 0.55 5.86
C ASN A 68 -4.67 0.05 5.25
N LEU A 69 -4.62 -1.03 4.47
CA LEU A 69 -5.80 -1.67 3.91
C LEU A 69 -6.74 -2.15 5.02
N ASP A 70 -6.23 -2.84 6.03
CA ASP A 70 -7.06 -3.30 7.15
C ASP A 70 -7.70 -2.12 7.90
N LYS A 71 -6.92 -1.07 8.21
CA LYS A 71 -7.44 0.14 8.87
C LYS A 71 -8.54 0.83 8.05
N GLU A 72 -8.35 1.00 6.74
CA GLU A 72 -9.32 1.66 5.88
C GLU A 72 -10.58 0.81 5.74
N PHE A 73 -10.42 -0.52 5.58
CA PHE A 73 -11.52 -1.47 5.53
C PHE A 73 -12.38 -1.43 6.81
N TRP A 74 -11.78 -1.53 8.00
CA TRP A 74 -12.53 -1.47 9.27
C TRP A 74 -13.25 -0.14 9.47
N LYS A 75 -12.64 0.96 9.01
CA LYS A 75 -13.25 2.29 9.08
C LYS A 75 -14.48 2.38 8.19
N HIS A 76 -14.37 1.99 6.91
CA HIS A 76 -15.50 1.96 5.99
C HIS A 76 -16.61 1.01 6.47
N TYR A 77 -16.26 -0.20 6.92
CA TYR A 77 -17.20 -1.17 7.48
C TYR A 77 -17.98 -0.63 8.68
N ASN A 78 -17.30 0.04 9.62
CA ASN A 78 -17.95 0.65 10.77
C ASN A 78 -18.84 1.85 10.37
N GLU A 79 -18.44 2.63 9.37
CA GLU A 79 -19.25 3.73 8.85
C GLU A 79 -20.53 3.24 8.17
N GLU A 80 -20.46 2.18 7.36
CA GLU A 80 -21.64 1.58 6.74
C GLU A 80 -22.60 1.02 7.79
N LYS A 81 -22.10 0.27 8.77
CA LYS A 81 -22.94 -0.20 9.88
C LYS A 81 -23.60 0.93 10.66
N LYS A 82 -22.93 2.07 10.85
CA LYS A 82 -23.54 3.25 11.48
C LYS A 82 -24.65 3.85 10.62
N ARG A 83 -24.49 3.87 9.29
CA ARG A 83 -25.52 4.33 8.35
C ARG A 83 -26.75 3.42 8.37
N GLU A 84 -26.56 2.11 8.48
CA GLU A 84 -27.64 1.13 8.62
C GLU A 84 -28.42 1.31 9.92
N ASN A 85 -27.73 1.35 11.07
CA ASN A 85 -28.37 1.53 12.38
C ASN A 85 -29.14 2.86 12.51
N LYS A 86 -28.76 3.90 11.75
CA LYS A 86 -29.45 5.20 11.75
C LYS A 86 -30.72 5.21 10.88
N LYS A 87 -30.91 4.23 9.99
CA LYS A 87 -32.13 4.09 9.19
C LYS A 87 -33.25 3.35 9.94
N GLU A 88 -32.89 2.59 10.97
CA GLU A 88 -33.83 1.79 11.77
C GLU A 88 -34.38 2.50 13.02
N ASN A 89 -33.98 3.76 13.26
CA ASN A 89 -34.35 4.56 14.43
C ASN A 89 -34.93 5.90 13.99
#